data_AF-A0A914MFM7-F1
#
_entry.id   AF-A0A914MFM7-F1
#
_cell.length_a   1.000
_cell.length_b   1.000
_cell.length_c   1.000
_cell.angle_alpha   90.00
_cell.angle_beta   90.00
_cell.angle_gamma   90.00
#
_symmetry.space_group_name_H-M   'P 1'
#
loop_
_entity.id
_entity.type
_entity.pdbx_description
1 polymer ?
#
loop_
_entity_poly.entity_id
_entity_poly.type
_entity_poly.pdbx_seq_one_letter_code
_entity_poly.pdbx_strand_id
1 'polypeptide(L)'
;MKDFQENFECFFDVATCGDIISIYRGRPIWANYFPDKLVLPAEILFNNVPSARGAVLHYIAKLVHETVHLFFSEKERKEGTGKGVDYTNLETSVKQLISTLNSFKGEIKTKTTSSFPLLLLQWLFELCADLSHQNHNRPYFNLQRPLPSVLLKAFQQMPCIVDLLSLMENIFTEIIG
;
A
#
# COMPACT_ATOMS: atom_id res chain seq x y z
N MET A 1 -26.21 -11.84 -0.05
CA MET A 1 -26.13 -11.14 1.26
C MET A 1 -25.16 -11.85 2.21
N LYS A 2 -25.25 -13.17 2.39
CA LYS A 2 -24.30 -13.94 3.22
C LYS A 2 -22.84 -13.73 2.82
N ASP A 3 -22.53 -13.84 1.53
CA ASP A 3 -21.16 -13.67 1.00
C ASP A 3 -20.61 -12.25 1.24
N PHE A 4 -21.46 -11.23 1.23
CA PHE A 4 -21.04 -9.84 1.47
C PHE A 4 -20.68 -9.62 2.94
N GLN A 5 -21.47 -10.18 3.86
CA GLN A 5 -21.18 -10.12 5.29
C GLN A 5 -19.87 -10.85 5.62
N GLU A 6 -19.65 -12.04 5.05
CA GLU A 6 -18.42 -12.80 5.24
C GLU A 6 -17.18 -12.03 4.74
N ASN A 7 -17.28 -11.33 3.60
CA ASN A 7 -16.20 -10.47 3.12
C ASN A 7 -16.00 -9.23 3.99
N PHE A 8 -17.06 -8.62 4.52
CA PHE A 8 -16.92 -7.50 5.44
C PHE A 8 -16.21 -7.92 6.74
N GLU A 9 -16.63 -9.02 7.36
CA GLU A 9 -16.01 -9.56 8.58
C GLU A 9 -14.55 -9.93 8.33
N CYS A 10 -14.26 -10.62 7.22
CA CYS A 10 -12.89 -10.95 6.83
C CYS A 10 -12.02 -9.70 6.65
N PHE A 11 -12.52 -8.67 5.95
CA PHE A 11 -11.81 -7.40 5.80
C PHE A 11 -11.55 -6.72 7.15
N PHE A 12 -12.56 -6.66 8.00
CA PHE A 12 -12.46 -6.03 9.31
C PHE A 12 -11.38 -6.71 10.16
N ASP A 13 -11.37 -8.04 10.19
CA ASP A 13 -10.39 -8.82 10.93
C ASP A 13 -8.96 -8.56 10.42
N VAL A 14 -8.73 -8.61 9.10
CA VAL A 14 -7.38 -8.41 8.56
C VAL A 14 -6.91 -6.96 8.64
N ALA A 15 -7.79 -5.99 8.39
CA ALA A 15 -7.43 -4.57 8.37
C ALA A 15 -7.10 -3.99 9.77
N THR A 16 -7.58 -4.65 10.83
CA THR A 16 -7.39 -4.24 12.23
C THR A 16 -6.25 -4.97 12.94
N CYS A 17 -5.63 -6.00 12.32
CA CYS A 17 -4.54 -6.79 12.91
C CYS A 17 -3.28 -5.99 13.29
N GLY A 18 -3.12 -4.76 12.79
CA GLY A 18 -1.97 -3.91 13.13
C GLY A 18 -2.12 -2.46 12.67
N ASP A 19 -1.14 -1.66 13.08
CA ASP A 19 -0.98 -0.26 12.70
C ASP A 19 0.42 -0.01 12.13
N ILE A 20 0.62 1.20 11.58
CA ILE A 20 1.90 1.60 11.00
C ILE A 20 3.03 1.49 12.03
N ILE A 21 2.79 1.84 13.30
CA ILE A 21 3.81 1.78 14.36
C ILE A 21 4.29 0.33 14.58
N SER A 22 3.35 -0.62 14.59
CA SER A 22 3.62 -2.04 14.82
C SER A 22 4.45 -2.66 13.70
N ILE A 23 4.24 -2.22 12.45
CA ILE A 23 5.05 -2.63 11.30
C ILE A 23 6.54 -2.33 11.56
N TYR A 24 6.86 -1.09 11.96
CA TYR A 24 8.25 -0.67 12.16
C TYR A 24 8.89 -1.19 13.45
N ARG A 25 8.15 -1.90 14.31
CA ARG A 25 8.69 -2.64 15.46
C ARG A 25 9.26 -4.01 15.09
N GLY A 26 9.23 -4.39 13.81
CA GLY A 26 9.95 -5.56 13.28
C GLY A 26 9.16 -6.87 13.27
N ARG A 27 7.85 -6.84 13.55
CA ARG A 27 6.98 -8.02 13.42
C ARG A 27 6.22 -7.96 12.09
N PRO A 28 6.38 -8.93 11.18
CA PRO A 28 5.50 -9.08 10.03
C PRO A 28 4.08 -9.35 10.50
N ILE A 29 3.11 -8.58 9.99
CA ILE A 29 1.68 -8.70 10.35
C ILE A 29 0.97 -9.46 9.24
N TRP A 30 1.10 -9.02 7.98
CA TRP A 30 0.39 -9.58 6.83
C TRP A 30 1.23 -10.49 5.94
N ALA A 31 2.56 -10.55 6.11
CA ALA A 31 3.43 -11.38 5.26
C ALA A 31 3.04 -12.87 5.17
N ASN A 32 2.45 -13.43 6.23
CA ASN A 32 2.04 -14.85 6.28
C ASN A 32 0.62 -15.13 5.76
N TYR A 33 -0.10 -14.10 5.30
CA TYR A 33 -1.44 -14.27 4.76
C TYR A 33 -1.37 -14.64 3.28
N PHE A 34 -2.35 -15.44 2.83
CA PHE A 34 -2.52 -15.73 1.41
C PHE A 34 -3.19 -14.54 0.70
N PRO A 35 -2.92 -14.33 -0.61
CA PRO A 35 -3.45 -13.17 -1.33
C PRO A 35 -4.97 -13.09 -1.38
N ASP A 36 -5.66 -14.22 -1.49
CA ASP A 36 -7.12 -14.30 -1.45
C ASP A 36 -7.71 -13.64 -0.20
N LYS A 37 -7.08 -13.85 0.96
CA LYS A 37 -7.51 -13.27 2.24
C LYS A 37 -7.20 -11.78 2.36
N LEU A 38 -6.14 -11.29 1.69
CA LEU A 38 -5.76 -9.88 1.74
C LEU A 38 -6.46 -9.02 0.70
N VAL A 39 -6.82 -9.60 -0.45
CA VAL A 39 -7.25 -8.87 -1.66
C VAL A 39 -8.76 -8.90 -1.81
N LEU A 40 -9.37 -10.09 -1.92
CA LEU A 40 -10.76 -10.25 -2.31
C LEU A 40 -11.74 -9.46 -1.41
N PRO A 41 -11.63 -9.49 -0.06
CA PRO A 41 -12.50 -8.71 0.81
C PRO A 41 -12.39 -7.20 0.58
N ALA A 42 -11.16 -6.71 0.40
CA ALA A 42 -10.88 -5.30 0.17
C ALA A 42 -11.41 -4.83 -1.19
N GLU A 43 -11.23 -5.64 -2.24
CA GLU A 43 -11.76 -5.35 -3.59
C GLU A 43 -13.29 -5.31 -3.62
N ILE A 44 -13.95 -6.27 -2.97
CA ILE A 44 -15.42 -6.30 -2.89
C ILE A 44 -15.93 -5.04 -2.19
N LEU A 45 -15.35 -4.66 -1.04
CA LEU A 45 -15.78 -3.47 -0.31
C LEU A 45 -15.49 -2.18 -1.09
N PHE A 46 -14.32 -2.07 -1.70
CA PHE A 46 -13.93 -0.89 -2.45
C PHE A 46 -14.85 -0.64 -3.66
N ASN A 47 -15.19 -1.70 -4.40
CA ASN A 47 -16.03 -1.60 -5.58
C ASN A 47 -17.51 -1.38 -5.25
N ASN A 48 -18.03 -2.00 -4.18
CA ASN A 48 -19.46 -2.03 -3.89
C ASN A 48 -19.91 -1.05 -2.79
N VAL A 49 -18.99 -0.54 -1.95
CA VAL A 49 -19.33 0.31 -0.81
C VAL A 49 -18.53 1.62 -0.83
N PRO A 50 -19.11 2.71 -1.36
CA PRO A 50 -18.43 4.01 -1.44
C PRO A 50 -17.88 4.52 -0.11
N SER A 51 -18.65 4.37 0.98
CA SER A 51 -18.25 4.80 2.32
C SER A 51 -17.08 4.01 2.90
N ALA A 52 -16.78 2.81 2.39
CA ALA A 52 -15.68 1.98 2.86
C ALA A 52 -14.34 2.29 2.15
N ARG A 53 -14.35 3.03 1.05
CA ARG A 53 -13.15 3.22 0.21
C ARG A 53 -11.99 3.87 0.97
N GLY A 54 -12.25 4.85 1.82
CA GLY A 54 -11.22 5.44 2.66
C GLY A 54 -10.55 4.43 3.60
N ALA A 55 -11.34 3.51 4.18
CA ALA A 55 -10.81 2.43 5.01
C ALA A 55 -9.97 1.43 4.19
N VAL A 56 -10.40 1.11 2.97
CA VAL A 56 -9.63 0.24 2.07
C VAL A 56 -8.33 0.90 1.63
N LEU A 57 -8.33 2.19 1.28
CA LEU A 57 -7.12 2.95 0.95
C LEU A 57 -6.14 2.99 2.14
N HIS A 58 -6.65 3.19 3.35
CA HIS A 58 -5.82 3.13 4.55
C HIS A 58 -5.23 1.73 4.79
N TYR A 59 -6.01 0.68 4.56
CA TYR A 59 -5.53 -0.70 4.62
C TYR A 59 -4.44 -0.99 3.57
N ILE A 60 -4.62 -0.57 2.32
CA ILE A 60 -3.61 -0.69 1.25
C ILE A 60 -2.31 0.01 1.68
N ALA A 61 -2.40 1.22 2.25
CA ALA A 61 -1.24 1.94 2.76
C ALA A 61 -0.47 1.14 3.83
N LYS A 62 -1.17 0.45 4.75
CA LYS A 62 -0.52 -0.43 5.74
C LYS A 62 0.23 -1.59 5.08
N LEU A 63 -0.37 -2.25 4.08
CA LEU A 63 0.29 -3.34 3.35
C LEU A 63 1.54 -2.85 2.59
N VAL A 64 1.45 -1.66 1.98
CA VAL A 64 2.59 -1.01 1.32
C VAL A 64 3.69 -0.71 2.35
N HIS A 65 3.34 -0.15 3.50
CA HIS A 65 4.28 0.11 4.59
C HIS A 65 5.00 -1.16 5.06
N GLU A 66 4.28 -2.27 5.26
CA GLU A 66 4.90 -3.53 5.66
C GLU A 66 5.81 -4.08 4.55
N THR A 67 5.37 -4.05 3.29
CA THR A 67 6.19 -4.49 2.15
C THR A 67 7.50 -3.71 2.08
N VAL A 68 7.43 -2.37 2.20
CA VAL A 68 8.59 -1.48 2.25
C VAL A 68 9.47 -1.79 3.44
N HIS A 69 8.85 -1.99 4.61
CA HIS A 69 9.58 -2.24 5.83
C HIS A 69 10.42 -3.51 5.70
N LEU A 70 9.80 -4.60 5.24
CA LEU A 70 10.42 -5.91 5.06
C LEU A 70 11.52 -5.89 3.99
N PHE A 71 11.29 -5.22 2.85
CA PHE A 71 12.30 -5.05 1.80
C PHE A 71 13.59 -4.42 2.36
N PHE A 72 13.48 -3.26 3.01
CA PHE A 72 14.67 -2.60 3.57
C PHE A 72 15.27 -3.43 4.72
N SER A 73 14.47 -4.05 5.58
CA SER A 73 14.97 -4.93 6.65
C SER A 73 15.73 -6.13 6.08
N GLU A 74 15.34 -6.66 4.92
CA GLU A 74 16.10 -7.70 4.23
C GLU A 74 17.44 -7.17 3.71
N LYS A 75 17.46 -5.98 3.08
CA LYS A 75 18.70 -5.36 2.61
C LYS A 75 19.68 -5.07 3.75
N GLU A 76 19.16 -4.64 4.90
CA GLU A 76 19.92 -4.36 6.12
C GLU A 76 20.49 -5.63 6.76
N ARG A 77 19.78 -6.77 6.65
CA ARG A 77 20.20 -8.07 7.22
C ARG A 77 21.33 -8.76 6.45
N LYS A 78 21.75 -8.26 5.29
CA LYS A 78 22.79 -8.89 4.45
C LYS A 78 24.18 -8.95 5.10
N GLU A 79 24.36 -8.39 6.31
CA GLU A 79 25.59 -8.47 7.10
C GLU A 79 25.60 -9.54 8.21
N GLY A 80 24.66 -10.51 8.19
CA GLY A 80 24.86 -11.80 8.84
C GLY A 80 23.78 -12.22 9.83
N THR A 81 23.46 -13.52 9.79
CA THR A 81 22.81 -14.36 10.83
C THR A 81 21.27 -14.51 10.86
N GLY A 82 20.48 -13.80 10.05
CA GLY A 82 19.00 -13.97 10.05
C GLY A 82 18.42 -14.61 8.79
N LYS A 83 17.48 -15.56 8.92
CA LYS A 83 16.58 -15.92 7.80
C LYS A 83 15.71 -14.72 7.44
N GLY A 84 15.58 -14.45 6.14
CA GLY A 84 14.64 -13.47 5.59
C GLY A 84 13.20 -13.77 6.01
N VAL A 85 12.34 -12.76 5.99
CA VAL A 85 10.89 -12.98 6.03
C VAL A 85 10.46 -13.11 4.57
N ASP A 86 9.80 -14.21 4.21
CA ASP A 86 9.16 -14.32 2.91
C ASP A 86 7.91 -13.44 2.90
N TYR A 87 7.85 -12.49 1.98
CA TYR A 87 6.74 -11.56 1.82
C TYR A 87 6.20 -11.53 0.39
N THR A 88 6.48 -12.54 -0.43
CA THR A 88 6.03 -12.60 -1.83
C THR A 88 4.50 -12.52 -1.96
N ASN A 89 3.76 -13.17 -1.05
CA ASN A 89 2.30 -13.10 -1.04
C ASN A 89 1.79 -11.68 -0.73
N LEU A 90 2.44 -10.99 0.21
CA LEU A 90 2.10 -9.62 0.57
C LEU A 90 2.37 -8.67 -0.60
N GLU A 91 3.54 -8.75 -1.24
CA GLU A 91 3.85 -7.93 -2.42
C GLU A 91 2.86 -8.17 -3.55
N THR A 92 2.53 -9.44 -3.82
CA THR A 92 1.53 -9.83 -4.83
C THR A 92 0.16 -9.21 -4.52
N SER A 93 -0.25 -9.24 -3.25
CA SER A 93 -1.52 -8.67 -2.80
C SER A 93 -1.57 -7.16 -2.98
N VAL A 94 -0.48 -6.45 -2.65
CA VAL A 94 -0.37 -5.01 -2.84
C VAL A 94 -0.50 -4.66 -4.33
N LYS A 95 0.18 -5.38 -5.21
CA LYS A 95 0.09 -5.15 -6.67
C LYS A 95 -1.31 -5.36 -7.22
N GLN A 96 -2.01 -6.41 -6.76
CA GLN A 96 -3.40 -6.66 -7.16
C GLN A 96 -4.32 -5.52 -6.72
N LEU A 97 -4.19 -5.06 -5.48
CA LEU A 97 -4.98 -3.94 -4.97
C LEU A 97 -4.70 -2.62 -5.72
N ILE A 98 -3.43 -2.33 -6.06
CA ILE A 98 -3.08 -1.18 -6.91
C ILE A 98 -3.73 -1.30 -8.29
N SER A 99 -3.74 -2.50 -8.87
CA SER A 99 -4.42 -2.75 -10.15
C SER A 99 -5.92 -2.52 -10.07
N THR A 100 -6.55 -2.88 -8.95
CA THR A 100 -7.96 -2.56 -8.67
C THR A 100 -8.21 -1.06 -8.58
N LEU A 101 -7.32 -0.30 -7.92
CA LEU A 101 -7.41 1.16 -7.88
C LEU A 101 -7.31 1.78 -9.29
N ASN A 102 -6.36 1.30 -10.10
CA ASN A 102 -6.15 1.78 -11.48
C ASN A 102 -7.34 1.46 -12.41
N SER A 103 -8.04 0.36 -12.15
CA SER A 103 -9.17 -0.11 -12.98
C SER A 103 -10.51 0.49 -12.56
N PHE A 104 -10.55 1.20 -11.43
CA PHE A 104 -11.79 1.70 -10.86
C PHE A 104 -12.33 2.91 -11.62
N LYS A 105 -13.54 2.77 -12.17
CA LYS A 105 -14.23 3.80 -12.98
C LYS A 105 -15.45 4.42 -12.29
N GLY A 106 -15.66 4.12 -11.01
CA GLY A 106 -16.98 4.23 -10.39
C GLY A 106 -17.53 5.63 -10.14
N GLU A 107 -16.74 6.72 -10.29
CA GLU A 107 -17.17 8.06 -9.81
C GLU A 107 -16.77 9.25 -10.70
N ILE A 108 -16.50 9.04 -11.99
CA ILE A 108 -16.05 10.12 -12.90
C ILE A 108 -17.18 11.10 -13.31
N LYS A 109 -18.42 10.99 -12.77
CA LYS A 109 -19.63 11.59 -13.39
C LYS A 109 -20.47 12.56 -12.56
N THR A 110 -19.91 13.38 -11.65
CA THR A 110 -20.66 14.57 -11.19
C THR A 110 -19.77 15.81 -11.07
N LYS A 111 -20.22 16.94 -11.62
CA LYS A 111 -19.50 18.23 -11.69
C LYS A 111 -19.32 18.94 -10.33
N THR A 112 -19.76 18.33 -9.22
CA THR A 112 -20.00 19.03 -7.94
C THR A 112 -19.36 18.36 -6.72
N THR A 113 -18.70 17.22 -6.86
CA THR A 113 -17.91 16.57 -5.80
C THR A 113 -16.48 16.37 -6.28
N SER A 114 -15.50 16.49 -5.39
CA SER A 114 -14.10 16.18 -5.68
C SER A 114 -14.05 14.82 -6.36
N SER A 115 -13.61 14.78 -7.62
CA SER A 115 -13.61 13.55 -8.40
C SER A 115 -12.73 12.51 -7.68
N PHE A 116 -13.15 11.25 -7.68
CA PHE A 116 -12.37 10.16 -7.09
C PHE A 116 -10.88 10.18 -7.49
N PRO A 117 -10.50 10.51 -8.74
CA PRO A 117 -9.10 10.74 -9.13
C PRO A 117 -8.34 11.74 -8.24
N LEU A 118 -8.95 12.88 -7.85
CA LEU A 118 -8.31 13.86 -6.97
C LEU A 118 -8.09 13.31 -5.55
N LEU A 119 -9.08 12.59 -5.01
CA LEU A 119 -8.96 11.93 -3.70
C LEU A 119 -7.85 10.87 -3.72
N LEU A 120 -7.78 10.09 -4.80
CA LEU A 120 -6.76 9.07 -4.97
C LEU A 120 -5.37 9.70 -5.14
N LEU A 121 -5.25 10.81 -5.88
CA LEU A 121 -4.01 11.56 -6.00
C LEU A 121 -3.53 12.13 -4.66
N GLN A 122 -4.45 12.71 -3.87
CA GLN A 122 -4.14 13.18 -2.53
C GLN A 122 -3.64 12.04 -1.64
N TRP A 123 -4.34 10.90 -1.63
CA TRP A 123 -3.93 9.72 -0.87
C TRP A 123 -2.56 9.20 -1.29
N LEU A 124 -2.26 9.18 -2.59
CA LEU A 124 -0.93 8.77 -3.09
C LEU A 124 0.17 9.69 -2.58
N PHE A 125 -0.06 11.01 -2.53
CA PHE A 125 0.90 11.95 -1.97
C PHE A 125 1.11 11.78 -0.47
N GLU A 126 0.04 11.59 0.28
CA GLU A 126 0.11 11.30 1.72
C GLU A 126 0.91 10.01 1.97
N LEU A 127 0.62 8.94 1.22
CA LEU A 127 1.36 7.68 1.31
C LEU A 127 2.85 7.86 0.99
N CYS A 128 3.21 8.58 -0.09
CA CYS A 128 4.61 8.83 -0.43
C CYS A 128 5.33 9.67 0.65
N ALA A 129 4.65 10.67 1.21
CA ALA A 129 5.19 11.48 2.30
C ALA A 129 5.43 10.63 3.56
N ASP A 130 4.47 9.77 3.92
CA ASP A 130 4.58 8.87 5.07
C ASP A 130 5.67 7.82 4.87
N LEU A 131 5.77 7.22 3.68
CA LEU A 131 6.85 6.29 3.36
C LEU A 131 8.22 6.94 3.51
N SER A 132 8.38 8.17 3.01
CA SER A 132 9.60 8.95 3.17
C SER A 132 9.88 9.25 4.64
N HIS A 133 8.87 9.71 5.39
CA HIS A 133 9.00 10.03 6.80
C HIS A 133 9.40 8.81 7.64
N GLN A 134 8.80 7.64 7.40
CA GLN A 134 9.08 6.46 8.19
C GLN A 134 10.41 5.77 7.83
N ASN A 135 10.94 5.97 6.61
CA ASN A 135 12.12 5.24 6.13
C ASN A 135 13.40 6.08 5.98
N HIS A 136 13.35 7.41 6.15
CA HIS A 136 14.52 8.26 5.87
C HIS A 136 15.72 8.08 6.80
N ASN A 137 15.56 7.50 7.99
CA ASN A 137 16.65 7.29 8.97
C ASN A 137 17.03 5.81 9.14
N ARG A 138 16.72 4.98 8.14
CA ARG A 138 17.00 3.55 8.21
C ARG A 138 18.49 3.23 8.14
N PRO A 139 18.96 2.11 8.74
CA PRO A 139 20.33 1.63 8.58
C PRO A 139 20.74 1.49 7.11
N TYR A 140 19.81 1.13 6.22
CA TYR A 140 20.03 1.11 4.77
C TYR A 140 20.56 2.44 4.20
N PHE A 141 20.19 3.57 4.81
CA PHE A 141 20.65 4.92 4.45
C PHE A 141 21.74 5.44 5.40
N ASN A 142 22.49 4.55 6.05
CA ASN A 142 23.53 4.89 7.03
C ASN A 142 23.03 5.80 8.16
N LEU A 143 21.76 5.65 8.56
CA LEU A 143 21.12 6.44 9.63
C LEU A 143 21.16 7.96 9.37
N GLN A 144 21.22 8.38 8.10
CA GLN A 144 21.19 9.77 7.68
C GLN A 144 20.08 9.99 6.66
N ARG A 145 19.43 11.15 6.73
CA ARG A 145 18.39 11.53 5.76
C ARG A 145 18.99 11.57 4.35
N PRO A 146 18.62 10.64 3.43
CA PRO A 146 19.15 10.63 2.09
C PRO A 146 18.59 11.80 1.27
N LEU A 147 19.30 12.15 0.19
CA LEU A 147 18.74 13.02 -0.85
C LEU A 147 17.45 12.41 -1.43
N PRO A 148 16.44 13.23 -1.81
CA PRO A 148 15.19 12.71 -2.36
C PRO A 148 15.38 11.75 -3.55
N SER A 149 16.36 12.02 -4.42
CA SER A 149 16.67 11.17 -5.58
C SER A 149 17.25 9.81 -5.19
N VAL A 150 18.00 9.73 -4.09
CA VAL A 150 18.54 8.47 -3.56
C VAL A 150 17.42 7.66 -2.92
N LEU A 151 16.56 8.32 -2.15
CA LEU A 151 15.39 7.70 -1.53
C LEU A 151 14.43 7.13 -2.59
N LEU A 152 14.11 7.93 -3.62
CA LEU A 152 13.26 7.50 -4.73
C LEU A 152 13.85 6.29 -5.45
N LYS A 153 15.15 6.32 -5.79
CA LYS A 153 15.82 5.17 -6.42
C LYS A 153 15.79 3.92 -5.57
N ALA A 154 15.87 4.05 -4.24
CA ALA A 154 15.77 2.93 -3.32
C ALA A 154 14.36 2.33 -3.34
N PHE A 155 13.33 3.17 -3.27
CA PHE A 155 11.93 2.75 -3.38
C PHE A 155 11.59 2.11 -4.73
N GLN A 156 12.12 2.64 -5.83
CA GLN A 156 11.92 2.10 -7.18
C GLN A 156 12.52 0.71 -7.41
N GLN A 157 13.32 0.18 -6.47
CA GLN A 157 13.74 -1.23 -6.51
C GLN A 157 12.60 -2.20 -6.19
N MET A 158 11.47 -1.70 -5.69
CA MET A 158 10.30 -2.50 -5.31
C MET A 158 9.23 -2.44 -6.41
N PRO A 159 8.85 -3.57 -7.02
CA PRO A 159 7.81 -3.61 -8.06
C PRO A 159 6.49 -2.93 -7.65
N CYS A 160 6.01 -3.15 -6.42
CA CYS A 160 4.77 -2.53 -5.96
C CYS A 160 4.84 -1.00 -5.86
N ILE A 161 6.02 -0.43 -5.58
CA ILE A 161 6.19 1.03 -5.57
C ILE A 161 6.23 1.57 -6.99
N VAL A 162 6.83 0.85 -7.94
CA VAL A 162 6.77 1.22 -9.36
C VAL A 162 5.32 1.28 -9.83
N ASP A 163 4.50 0.28 -9.49
CA ASP A 163 3.07 0.26 -9.82
C ASP A 163 2.31 1.44 -9.19
N LEU A 164 2.62 1.83 -7.94
CA LEU A 164 2.05 3.02 -7.29
C LEU A 164 2.42 4.33 -7.99
N LEU A 165 3.68 4.47 -8.41
CA LEU A 165 4.14 5.67 -9.12
C LEU A 165 3.48 5.75 -10.50
N SER A 166 3.35 4.63 -11.21
CA SER A 166 2.60 4.58 -12.48
C SER A 166 1.11 4.90 -12.30
N LEU A 167 0.48 4.43 -11.22
CA LEU A 167 -0.88 4.83 -10.87
C LEU A 167 -0.99 6.35 -10.69
N MET A 168 -0.03 6.97 -10.00
CA MET A 168 0.03 8.42 -9.81
C MET A 168 0.13 9.17 -11.14
N GLU A 169 1.01 8.73 -12.04
CA GLU A 169 1.18 9.31 -13.38
C GLU A 169 -0.10 9.18 -14.24
N ASN A 170 -0.77 8.03 -14.18
CA ASN A 170 -2.03 7.81 -14.88
C ASN A 170 -3.12 8.78 -14.40
N ILE A 171 -3.28 8.91 -13.09
CA ILE A 171 -4.27 9.82 -12.49
C ILE A 171 -3.96 11.27 -12.84
N PHE A 172 -2.69 11.66 -12.79
CA PHE A 172 -2.25 12.99 -13.21
C PHE A 172 -2.65 13.28 -14.67
N THR A 173 -2.43 12.31 -15.56
CA THR A 173 -2.78 12.43 -16.97
C THR A 173 -4.30 12.54 -17.15
N GLU A 174 -5.09 11.79 -16.39
CA GLU A 174 -6.56 11.84 -16.40
C GLU A 174 -7.11 13.17 -15.87
N ILE A 175 -6.46 13.80 -14.89
CA ILE A 175 -6.92 15.08 -14.32
C ILE A 175 -6.56 16.27 -15.22
N ILE A 176 -5.41 16.23 -15.89
CA ILE A 176 -4.90 17.35 -16.70
C ILE A 176 -5.41 17.28 -18.15
N GLY A 177 -5.66 16.07 -18.67
CA GLY A 177 -6.18 15.83 -20.03
C GLY A 177 -7.68 16.07 -20.16
#